data_AF-A0A7J9CMI5-F1
#
_entry.id   AF-A0A7J9CMI5-F1
#
_cell.length_a   1.000
_cell.length_b   1.000
_cell.length_c   1.000
_cell.angle_alpha   90.00
_cell.angle_beta   90.00
_cell.angle_gamma   90.00
#
_symmetry.space_group_name_H-M   'P 1'
#
loop_
_entity.id
_entity.type
_entity.pdbx_description
1 polymer ?
#
loop_
_entity_poly.entity_id
_entity_poly.type
_entity_poly.pdbx_seq_one_letter_code
_entity_poly.pdbx_strand_id
1 'polypeptide(L)'
;MGFQLWFYFIILFLLCPILQSTESQQAICGEEVCGNVTIPSPFGIHSRCYSRSWFRVSCKQTHKGEKPFISINGIDLELLGSLFQDTILIKNPVSYVSCDHKGEVGSSTVNLTGTPFFFSSDYNYFGTVGCGNLATIFSNEADPLGGCIQPICGDGASESGCYNRISGNFTSNVVNMTAMYPTGKDDDKRCASAFIFSRLYFREDYPLPIGIHIETTHVPATLCWNSTYCGDA
;
A
#
# COMPACT_ATOMS: atom_id res chain seq x y z
N MET A 1 -30.10 -62.50 16.33
CA MET A 1 -29.12 -61.39 16.43
C MET A 1 -28.95 -60.56 15.15
N GLY A 2 -29.34 -61.04 13.95
CA GLY A 2 -29.20 -60.25 12.71
C GLY A 2 -30.23 -59.11 12.51
N PHE A 3 -31.43 -59.22 13.08
CA PHE A 3 -32.50 -58.24 12.86
C PHE A 3 -32.26 -56.89 13.58
N GLN A 4 -31.58 -56.90 14.74
CA GLN A 4 -31.25 -55.67 15.46
C GLN A 4 -30.17 -54.85 14.77
N LEU A 5 -29.18 -55.50 14.15
CA LEU A 5 -28.10 -54.83 13.39
C LEU A 5 -28.64 -54.02 12.20
N TRP A 6 -29.72 -54.49 11.58
CA TRP A 6 -30.35 -53.81 10.44
C TRP A 6 -31.03 -52.49 10.84
N PHE A 7 -31.70 -52.47 12.01
CA PHE A 7 -32.30 -51.25 12.55
C PHE A 7 -31.23 -50.21 12.94
N TYR A 8 -30.08 -50.64 13.48
CA TYR A 8 -28.97 -49.73 13.77
C TYR A 8 -28.39 -49.07 12.51
N PHE A 9 -28.31 -49.82 11.39
CA PHE A 9 -27.86 -49.26 10.11
C PHE A 9 -28.83 -48.20 9.55
N ILE A 10 -30.13 -48.40 9.69
CA ILE A 10 -31.16 -47.45 9.22
C ILE A 10 -31.14 -46.16 10.06
N ILE A 11 -30.98 -46.28 11.38
CA ILE A 11 -30.90 -45.12 12.28
C ILE A 11 -29.60 -44.31 12.05
N LEU A 12 -28.48 -44.97 11.73
CA LEU A 12 -27.21 -44.29 11.40
C LEU A 12 -27.32 -43.46 10.10
N PHE A 13 -28.12 -43.91 9.12
CA PHE A 13 -28.39 -43.17 7.88
C PHE A 13 -29.33 -41.98 8.10
N LEU A 14 -30.25 -42.04 9.07
CA LEU A 14 -31.19 -40.95 9.40
C LEU A 14 -30.57 -39.84 10.26
N LEU A 15 -29.44 -40.11 10.93
CA LEU A 15 -28.71 -39.14 11.75
C LEU A 15 -27.62 -38.38 10.98
N CYS A 16 -27.43 -38.64 9.68
CA CYS A 16 -26.58 -37.81 8.84
C CYS A 16 -27.36 -36.54 8.52
N PRO A 17 -27.05 -35.36 9.12
CA PRO A 17 -27.57 -34.12 8.58
C PRO A 17 -27.08 -34.08 7.14
N ILE A 18 -28.02 -34.00 6.19
CA ILE A 18 -27.69 -33.65 4.82
C ILE A 18 -26.94 -32.33 4.96
N LEU A 19 -25.62 -32.32 4.76
CA LEU A 19 -24.90 -31.10 4.51
C LEU A 19 -25.56 -30.54 3.26
N GLN A 20 -26.52 -29.65 3.44
CA GLN A 20 -26.86 -28.68 2.43
C GLN A 20 -25.57 -27.89 2.29
N SER A 21 -24.74 -28.25 1.31
CA SER A 21 -23.82 -27.31 0.73
C SER A 21 -24.70 -26.14 0.30
N THR A 22 -24.71 -25.08 1.10
CA THR A 22 -25.02 -23.78 0.56
C THR A 22 -24.02 -23.62 -0.58
N GLU A 23 -24.50 -23.77 -1.82
CA GLU A 23 -23.82 -23.18 -2.95
C GLU A 23 -23.63 -21.73 -2.52
N SER A 24 -22.40 -21.38 -2.13
CA SER A 24 -21.92 -20.05 -2.37
C SER A 24 -22.27 -19.82 -3.84
N GLN A 25 -23.32 -19.04 -4.10
CA GLN A 25 -23.51 -18.44 -5.41
C GLN A 25 -22.24 -17.62 -5.62
N GLN A 26 -21.20 -18.26 -6.13
CA GLN A 26 -19.99 -17.61 -6.58
C GLN A 26 -20.52 -16.68 -7.65
N ALA A 27 -20.63 -15.39 -7.31
CA ALA A 27 -20.99 -14.40 -8.31
C ALA A 27 -19.98 -14.59 -9.44
N ILE A 28 -20.48 -14.92 -10.63
CA ILE A 28 -19.62 -15.04 -11.81
C ILE A 28 -19.25 -13.61 -12.16
N CYS A 29 -18.19 -13.14 -11.52
CA CYS A 29 -17.60 -11.86 -11.80
C CYS A 29 -16.73 -12.05 -13.02
N GLY A 30 -17.18 -11.46 -14.14
CA GLY A 30 -16.36 -11.34 -15.32
C GLY A 30 -15.16 -10.43 -15.05
N GLU A 31 -14.35 -10.20 -16.08
CA GLU A 31 -13.30 -9.20 -16.01
C GLU A 31 -13.91 -7.81 -15.80
N GLU A 32 -13.61 -7.19 -14.68
CA GLU A 32 -14.01 -5.81 -14.39
C GLU A 32 -12.87 -4.85 -14.77
N VAL A 33 -13.22 -3.76 -15.45
CA VAL A 33 -12.26 -2.77 -15.94
C VAL A 33 -12.73 -1.38 -15.51
N CYS A 34 -11.79 -0.54 -15.09
CA CYS A 34 -12.03 0.88 -14.82
C CYS A 34 -10.97 1.73 -15.50
N GLY A 35 -11.37 2.54 -16.48
CA GLY A 35 -10.45 3.26 -17.34
C GLY A 35 -9.53 2.30 -18.09
N ASN A 36 -8.22 2.36 -17.79
CA ASN A 36 -7.18 1.53 -18.41
C ASN A 36 -6.64 0.42 -17.49
N VAL A 37 -7.35 0.13 -16.39
CA VAL A 37 -6.90 -0.83 -15.38
C VAL A 37 -7.91 -1.97 -15.28
N THR A 38 -7.45 -3.19 -15.54
CA THR A 38 -8.18 -4.42 -15.22
C THR A 38 -8.10 -4.66 -13.72
N ILE A 39 -9.25 -4.88 -13.08
CA ILE A 39 -9.36 -5.07 -11.64
C ILE A 39 -9.03 -6.53 -11.29
N PRO A 40 -7.94 -6.78 -10.55
CA PRO A 40 -7.50 -8.14 -10.25
C PRO A 40 -8.31 -8.71 -9.09
N SER A 41 -8.60 -10.02 -9.12
CA SER A 41 -9.06 -10.72 -7.92
C SER A 41 -8.04 -10.56 -6.78
N PRO A 42 -8.48 -10.32 -5.53
CA PRO A 42 -9.86 -10.38 -5.03
C PRO A 42 -10.57 -9.01 -4.99
N PHE A 43 -10.09 -8.03 -5.75
CA PHE A 43 -10.74 -6.73 -5.90
C PHE A 43 -11.91 -6.79 -6.88
N GLY A 44 -12.85 -5.86 -6.70
CA GLY A 44 -13.99 -5.73 -7.59
C GLY A 44 -14.78 -4.43 -7.39
N ILE A 45 -15.48 -4.03 -8.45
CA ILE A 45 -16.31 -2.82 -8.55
C ILE A 45 -17.73 -3.13 -8.11
N HIS A 46 -18.34 -4.16 -8.69
CA HIS A 46 -19.73 -4.51 -8.41
C HIS A 46 -19.85 -5.31 -7.11
N SER A 47 -21.01 -5.20 -6.48
CA SER A 47 -21.34 -5.99 -5.29
C SER A 47 -21.15 -7.48 -5.59
N ARG A 48 -20.53 -8.21 -4.66
CA ARG A 48 -20.18 -9.64 -4.76
C ARG A 48 -18.99 -9.97 -5.67
N CYS A 49 -18.34 -8.98 -6.29
CA CYS A 49 -17.12 -9.18 -7.10
C CYS A 49 -15.82 -8.86 -6.39
N TYR A 50 -15.90 -8.39 -5.15
CA TYR A 50 -14.78 -8.28 -4.24
C TYR A 50 -14.98 -9.26 -3.07
N SER A 51 -13.88 -9.82 -2.53
CA SER A 51 -13.97 -10.80 -1.44
C SER A 51 -14.40 -10.17 -0.11
N ARG A 52 -14.00 -8.92 0.15
CA ARG A 52 -14.32 -8.15 1.37
C ARG A 52 -14.43 -6.67 1.06
N SER A 53 -15.04 -5.89 1.96
CA SER A 53 -15.17 -4.44 1.83
C SER A 53 -13.85 -3.72 1.55
N TRP A 54 -12.74 -4.18 2.13
CA TRP A 54 -11.38 -3.66 1.88
C TRP A 54 -10.92 -3.78 0.42
N PHE A 55 -11.45 -4.75 -0.32
CA PHE A 55 -11.13 -5.01 -1.73
C PHE A 55 -12.12 -4.34 -2.70
N ARG A 56 -13.07 -3.56 -2.19
CA ARG A 56 -14.01 -2.83 -3.04
C ARG A 56 -13.28 -1.70 -3.77
N VAL A 57 -13.46 -1.66 -5.08
CA VAL A 57 -12.97 -0.62 -5.97
C VAL A 57 -14.09 0.34 -6.30
N SER A 58 -13.82 1.63 -6.20
CA SER A 58 -14.68 2.70 -6.71
C SER A 58 -14.10 3.25 -8.00
N CYS A 59 -14.82 3.11 -9.11
CA CYS A 59 -14.44 3.74 -10.37
C CYS A 59 -14.95 5.19 -10.39
N LYS A 60 -14.04 6.17 -10.42
CA LYS A 60 -14.38 7.60 -10.31
C LYS A 60 -13.96 8.35 -11.58
N GLN A 61 -14.81 9.24 -12.07
CA GLN A 61 -14.47 10.15 -13.17
C GLN A 61 -13.48 11.21 -12.69
N THR A 62 -12.33 11.32 -13.36
CA THR A 62 -11.33 12.37 -13.13
C THR A 62 -11.14 13.24 -14.39
N HIS A 63 -10.37 14.32 -14.27
CA HIS A 63 -9.95 15.12 -15.43
C HIS A 63 -9.14 14.32 -16.47
N LYS A 64 -8.55 13.18 -16.06
CA LYS A 64 -7.75 12.30 -16.92
C LYS A 64 -8.49 11.00 -17.29
N GLY A 65 -9.83 11.00 -17.20
CA GLY A 65 -10.68 9.84 -17.45
C GLY A 65 -11.09 9.11 -16.18
N GLU A 66 -11.81 8.00 -16.35
CA GLU A 66 -12.18 7.12 -15.23
C GLU A 66 -10.94 6.47 -14.61
N LYS A 67 -10.89 6.44 -13.27
CA LYS A 67 -9.80 5.87 -12.49
C LYS A 67 -10.31 5.03 -11.33
N PRO A 68 -9.69 3.86 -11.07
CA PRO A 68 -10.05 3.00 -9.95
C PRO A 68 -9.43 3.50 -8.64
N PHE A 69 -10.20 3.46 -7.55
CA PHE A 69 -9.74 3.82 -6.21
C PHE A 69 -10.13 2.75 -5.20
N ILE A 70 -9.26 2.50 -4.22
CA ILE A 70 -9.60 1.76 -3.00
C ILE A 70 -9.63 2.74 -1.83
N SER A 71 -10.57 2.54 -0.91
CA SER A 71 -10.69 3.37 0.29
C SER A 71 -10.09 2.63 1.47
N ILE A 72 -8.95 3.10 1.95
CA ILE A 72 -8.28 2.56 3.14
C ILE A 72 -8.29 3.61 4.24
N ASN A 73 -8.93 3.30 5.37
CA ASN A 73 -8.98 4.16 6.56
C ASN A 73 -9.34 5.64 6.28
N GLY A 74 -10.27 5.86 5.34
CA GLY A 74 -10.75 7.19 4.95
C GLY A 74 -9.94 7.88 3.85
N ILE A 75 -8.89 7.24 3.32
CA ILE A 75 -8.06 7.74 2.22
C ILE A 75 -8.38 6.95 0.94
N ASP A 76 -8.70 7.67 -0.13
CA ASP A 76 -8.85 7.11 -1.47
C ASP A 76 -7.49 6.99 -2.16
N LEU A 77 -7.07 5.77 -2.49
CA LEU A 77 -5.81 5.49 -3.19
C LEU A 77 -6.10 5.01 -4.60
N GLU A 78 -5.57 5.72 -5.60
CA GLU A 78 -5.70 5.35 -7.02
C GLU A 78 -4.95 4.03 -7.27
N LEU A 79 -5.64 3.04 -7.86
CA LEU A 79 -4.99 1.81 -8.32
C LEU A 79 -4.33 2.04 -9.68
N LEU A 80 -3.09 1.61 -9.78
CA LEU A 80 -2.32 1.65 -11.03
C LEU A 80 -2.32 0.29 -11.74
N GLY A 81 -2.69 -0.78 -11.02
CA GLY A 81 -2.77 -2.15 -11.52
C GLY A 81 -2.24 -3.16 -10.51
N SER A 82 -1.97 -4.38 -10.95
CA SER A 82 -1.28 -5.41 -10.17
C SER A 82 -0.03 -5.86 -10.91
N LEU A 83 1.05 -6.12 -10.17
CA LEU A 83 2.31 -6.60 -10.73
C LEU A 83 2.45 -8.12 -10.55
N PHE A 84 2.01 -8.64 -9.40
CA PHE A 84 2.06 -10.05 -9.04
C PHE A 84 0.83 -10.46 -8.26
N GLN A 85 0.65 -11.78 -8.12
CA GLN A 85 -0.32 -12.34 -7.20
C GLN A 85 -0.15 -11.76 -5.79
N ASP A 86 -1.27 -11.49 -5.13
CA ASP A 86 -1.30 -10.92 -3.78
C ASP A 86 -0.67 -9.52 -3.62
N THR A 87 -0.50 -8.80 -4.73
CA THR A 87 0.00 -7.41 -4.75
C THR A 87 -0.84 -6.47 -5.61
N ILE A 88 -0.93 -5.20 -5.18
CA ILE A 88 -1.57 -4.13 -5.94
C ILE A 88 -0.65 -2.91 -5.92
N LEU A 89 -0.56 -2.22 -7.06
CA LEU A 89 0.19 -1.00 -7.21
C LEU A 89 -0.75 0.18 -6.99
N ILE A 90 -0.41 1.03 -6.01
CA ILE A 90 -1.15 2.24 -5.68
C ILE A 90 -0.35 3.49 -6.03
N LYS A 91 -1.06 4.59 -6.25
CA LYS A 91 -0.47 5.92 -6.28
C LYS A 91 -0.34 6.46 -4.86
N ASN A 92 0.77 6.14 -4.21
CA ASN A 92 1.04 6.47 -2.82
C ASN A 92 1.39 7.96 -2.66
N PRO A 93 0.77 8.70 -1.74
CA PRO A 93 1.14 10.09 -1.49
C PRO A 93 2.55 10.24 -0.91
N VAL A 94 3.14 11.41 -1.15
CA VAL A 94 4.45 11.81 -0.64
C VAL A 94 4.27 12.73 0.57
N SER A 95 5.05 12.50 1.62
CA SER A 95 5.07 13.35 2.82
C SER A 95 6.08 14.48 2.65
N TYR A 96 5.73 15.70 3.07
CA TYR A 96 6.55 16.90 2.94
C TYR A 96 6.93 17.51 4.29
N VAL A 97 8.18 17.97 4.40
CA VAL A 97 8.74 18.61 5.60
C VAL A 97 9.19 20.02 5.24
N SER A 98 8.82 21.01 6.05
CA SER A 98 9.28 22.41 5.94
C SER A 98 9.10 23.02 4.53
N CYS A 99 7.98 22.72 3.89
CA CYS A 99 7.61 23.25 2.58
C CYS A 99 6.46 24.26 2.75
N ASP A 100 6.76 25.56 2.62
CA ASP A 100 5.81 26.67 2.89
C ASP A 100 4.45 26.58 2.15
N HIS A 101 4.34 25.75 1.12
CA HIS A 101 3.15 25.61 0.25
C HIS A 101 2.59 24.18 0.20
N LYS A 102 3.15 23.24 0.96
CA LYS A 102 2.72 21.84 1.00
C LYS A 102 2.54 21.47 2.46
N GLY A 103 1.30 21.11 2.83
CA GLY A 103 0.93 20.85 4.22
C GLY A 103 2.01 20.05 4.97
N GLU A 104 2.38 20.54 6.16
CA GLU A 104 3.47 20.01 6.96
C GLU A 104 3.28 18.54 7.35
N VAL A 105 4.41 17.90 7.68
CA VAL A 105 4.56 16.55 8.26
C VAL A 105 3.49 16.26 9.30
N GLY A 106 2.42 15.61 8.84
CA GLY A 106 1.35 15.19 9.74
C GLY A 106 0.22 14.42 9.07
N SER A 107 0.04 14.48 7.75
CA SER A 107 -1.24 14.01 7.18
C SER A 107 -1.21 13.38 5.79
N SER A 108 -0.15 12.65 5.41
CA SER A 108 -0.25 11.77 4.24
C SER A 108 0.61 10.50 4.32
N THR A 109 0.82 9.97 5.53
CA THR A 109 1.23 8.56 5.65
C THR A 109 -0.02 7.69 5.51
N VAL A 110 0.03 6.73 4.59
CA VAL A 110 -1.06 5.76 4.42
C VAL A 110 -1.04 4.83 5.61
N ASN A 111 -2.01 4.98 6.52
CA ASN A 111 -2.19 4.08 7.65
C ASN A 111 -3.03 2.87 7.22
N LEU A 112 -2.41 1.70 7.15
CA LEU A 112 -3.02 0.42 6.79
C LEU A 112 -3.38 -0.43 8.02
N THR A 113 -3.16 0.06 9.24
CA THR A 113 -3.46 -0.68 10.47
C THR A 113 -4.93 -1.08 10.50
N GLY A 114 -5.21 -2.33 10.87
CA GLY A 114 -6.56 -2.91 10.88
C GLY A 114 -7.07 -3.36 9.51
N THR A 115 -6.30 -3.18 8.43
CA THR A 115 -6.62 -3.67 7.08
C THR A 115 -5.79 -4.91 6.74
N PRO A 116 -6.15 -5.69 5.71
CA PRO A 116 -5.32 -6.81 5.26
C PRO A 116 -4.05 -6.36 4.51
N PHE A 117 -3.90 -5.06 4.25
CA PHE A 117 -2.82 -4.52 3.44
C PHE A 117 -1.59 -4.16 4.27
N PHE A 118 -0.41 -4.33 3.68
CA PHE A 118 0.86 -3.91 4.28
C PHE A 118 1.88 -3.54 3.20
N PHE A 119 2.84 -2.69 3.57
CA PHE A 119 4.05 -2.48 2.78
C PHE A 119 5.07 -3.57 3.11
N SER A 120 5.67 -4.15 2.08
CA SER A 120 6.73 -5.14 2.21
C SER A 120 8.06 -4.62 1.69
N SER A 121 9.14 -4.92 2.42
CA SER A 121 10.53 -4.68 2.01
C SER A 121 10.94 -5.40 0.73
N ASP A 122 10.21 -6.44 0.33
CA ASP A 122 10.50 -7.19 -0.91
C ASP A 122 10.18 -6.39 -2.16
N TYR A 123 9.16 -5.52 -2.06
CA TYR A 123 8.61 -4.77 -3.19
C TYR A 123 8.80 -3.26 -3.08
N ASN A 124 9.10 -2.73 -1.89
CA ASN A 124 9.16 -1.31 -1.65
C ASN A 124 10.48 -0.86 -1.04
N TYR A 125 10.91 0.34 -1.46
CA TYR A 125 12.03 1.09 -0.88
C TYR A 125 11.53 2.38 -0.24
N PHE A 126 12.37 2.95 0.61
CA PHE A 126 12.16 4.26 1.21
C PHE A 126 13.02 5.29 0.47
N GLY A 127 12.41 6.34 -0.03
CA GLY A 127 13.07 7.40 -0.77
C GLY A 127 12.82 8.77 -0.15
N THR A 128 13.76 9.67 -0.36
CA THR A 128 13.64 11.08 0.03
C THR A 128 14.17 12.01 -1.04
N VAL A 129 13.54 13.17 -1.17
CA VAL A 129 14.06 14.30 -1.96
C VAL A 129 14.39 15.43 -1.00
N GLY A 130 15.48 16.13 -1.27
CA GLY A 130 16.03 17.20 -0.45
C GLY A 130 17.54 17.04 -0.26
N CYS A 131 18.09 17.93 0.55
CA CYS A 131 19.51 17.93 0.91
C CYS A 131 19.65 18.22 2.40
N GLY A 132 20.78 17.83 2.98
CA GLY A 132 21.14 18.29 4.31
C GLY A 132 20.63 17.45 5.49
N ASN A 133 19.74 16.46 5.27
CA ASN A 133 19.07 15.71 6.33
C ASN A 133 19.43 14.22 6.37
N LEU A 134 19.40 13.63 7.57
CA LEU A 134 19.18 12.20 7.78
C LEU A 134 17.68 11.96 7.90
N ALA A 135 17.12 11.22 6.95
CA ALA A 135 15.75 10.74 7.04
C ALA A 135 15.72 9.30 7.54
N THR A 136 14.96 9.05 8.59
CA THR A 136 14.79 7.71 9.18
C THR A 136 13.32 7.36 9.18
N ILE A 137 13.00 6.16 8.72
CA ILE A 137 11.65 5.60 8.75
C ILE A 137 11.55 4.58 9.88
N PHE A 138 10.52 4.72 10.69
CA PHE A 138 10.20 3.86 11.82
C PHE A 138 8.83 3.20 11.62
N SER A 139 8.65 2.01 12.19
CA SER A 139 7.31 1.49 12.41
C SER A 139 6.61 2.29 13.52
N ASN A 140 5.32 2.02 13.74
CA ASN A 140 4.58 2.64 14.85
C ASN A 140 5.12 2.23 16.23
N GLU A 141 5.75 1.07 16.31
CA GLU A 141 6.41 0.54 17.51
C GLU A 141 7.78 1.17 17.77
N ALA A 142 8.15 2.19 16.98
CA ALA A 142 9.44 2.87 16.98
C ALA A 142 10.64 2.00 16.57
N ASP A 143 10.39 0.86 15.91
CA ASP A 143 11.45 0.05 15.32
C ASP A 143 11.98 0.72 14.04
N PRO A 144 13.30 0.90 13.88
CA PRO A 144 13.86 1.50 12.67
C PRO A 144 13.71 0.54 11.50
N LEU A 145 12.98 0.96 10.47
CA LEU A 145 12.79 0.18 9.23
C LEU A 145 13.89 0.48 8.22
N GLY A 146 14.47 1.68 8.24
CA GLY A 146 15.53 2.09 7.34
C GLY A 146 15.85 3.57 7.46
N GLY A 147 16.81 4.04 6.69
CA GLY A 147 17.18 5.45 6.70
C GLY A 147 18.07 5.84 5.53
N CYS A 148 18.22 7.15 5.33
CA CYS A 148 18.86 7.71 4.18
C CYS A 148 19.52 9.05 4.52
N ILE A 149 20.81 9.18 4.21
CA ILE A 149 21.56 10.43 4.38
C ILE A 149 21.48 11.19 3.06
N GLN A 150 20.83 12.34 3.09
CA GLN A 150 20.74 13.24 1.95
C GLN A 150 22.10 13.91 1.69
N PRO A 151 22.41 14.24 0.43
CA PRO A 151 23.67 14.91 0.08
C PRO A 151 23.76 16.30 0.72
N ILE A 152 24.99 16.83 0.79
CA ILE A 152 25.23 18.22 1.18
C ILE A 152 24.54 19.14 0.18
N CYS A 153 23.90 20.21 0.67
CA CYS A 153 23.21 21.16 -0.18
C CYS A 153 24.17 21.91 -1.12
N GLY A 154 23.77 22.00 -2.39
CA GLY A 154 24.42 22.77 -3.45
C GLY A 154 23.40 23.11 -4.55
N ASP A 155 23.87 23.63 -5.69
CA ASP A 155 23.01 23.85 -6.86
C ASP A 155 22.44 22.51 -7.35
N GLY A 156 21.11 22.35 -7.31
CA GLY A 156 20.42 21.08 -7.64
C GLY A 156 19.68 20.39 -6.48
N ALA A 157 19.47 21.07 -5.34
CA ALA A 157 18.76 20.51 -4.18
C ALA A 157 17.35 19.94 -4.50
N SER A 158 16.67 20.44 -5.55
CA SER A 158 15.35 19.97 -5.98
C SER A 158 15.34 18.57 -6.61
N GLU A 159 16.48 18.11 -7.12
CA GLU A 159 16.70 16.76 -7.69
C GLU A 159 17.65 15.93 -6.81
N SER A 160 18.14 16.53 -5.72
CA SER A 160 18.96 15.86 -4.74
C SER A 160 18.11 15.01 -3.82
N GLY A 161 18.66 13.88 -3.38
CA GLY A 161 18.02 13.02 -2.41
C GLY A 161 18.69 11.68 -2.37
N CYS A 162 18.00 10.70 -1.82
CA CYS A 162 18.52 9.34 -1.73
C CYS A 162 17.38 8.35 -1.47
N TYR A 163 17.61 7.07 -1.76
CA TYR A 163 16.73 6.00 -1.32
C TYR A 163 17.53 4.85 -0.70
N ASN A 164 16.84 4.03 0.09
CA ASN A 164 17.40 2.84 0.70
C ASN A 164 16.37 1.72 0.85
N ARG A 165 16.86 0.52 1.10
CA ARG A 165 16.01 -0.61 1.46
C ARG A 165 15.37 -0.36 2.82
N ILE A 166 14.13 -0.82 2.97
CA ILE A 166 13.47 -0.93 4.27
C ILE A 166 13.52 -2.37 4.75
N SER A 167 13.29 -2.57 6.04
CA SER A 167 13.35 -3.87 6.71
C SER A 167 11.95 -4.29 7.15
N GLY A 168 11.57 -5.51 6.80
CA GLY A 168 10.33 -6.11 7.26
C GLY A 168 9.06 -5.60 6.58
N ASN A 169 7.94 -6.04 7.13
CA ASN A 169 6.60 -5.69 6.69
C ASN A 169 5.94 -4.78 7.72
N PHE A 170 5.26 -3.73 7.28
CA PHE A 170 4.65 -2.76 8.18
C PHE A 170 3.34 -2.22 7.61
N THR A 171 2.43 -1.84 8.50
CA THR A 171 1.11 -1.29 8.14
C THR A 171 1.03 0.22 8.31
N SER A 172 1.98 0.80 9.05
CA SER A 172 2.05 2.22 9.29
C SER A 172 3.49 2.58 9.64
N ASN A 173 3.85 3.84 9.40
CA ASN A 173 5.20 4.32 9.59
C ASN A 173 5.22 5.78 10.01
N VAL A 174 6.32 6.15 10.66
CA VAL A 174 6.66 7.53 10.99
C VAL A 174 8.00 7.86 10.34
N VAL A 175 8.10 9.02 9.72
CA VAL A 175 9.36 9.51 9.16
C VAL A 175 9.88 10.63 10.04
N ASN A 176 11.13 10.54 10.46
CA ASN A 176 11.85 11.60 11.14
C ASN A 176 12.93 12.17 10.20
N MET A 177 13.04 13.49 10.12
CA MET A 177 14.11 14.16 9.39
C MET A 177 14.94 14.99 10.34
N THR A 178 16.22 14.66 10.43
CA THR A 178 17.20 15.34 11.30
C THR A 178 18.23 16.05 10.44
N ALA A 179 18.43 17.35 10.64
CA ALA A 179 19.49 18.08 9.94
C ALA A 179 20.88 17.53 10.30
N MET A 180 21.68 17.19 9.29
CA MET A 180 23.06 16.70 9.43
C MET A 180 24.11 17.78 9.14
N TYR A 181 23.83 18.72 8.24
CA TYR A 181 24.79 19.73 7.80
C TYR A 181 24.26 21.16 8.07
N PRO A 182 24.27 21.60 9.35
CA PRO A 182 23.73 22.91 9.70
C PRO A 182 24.59 24.01 9.09
N THR A 183 24.01 24.76 8.17
CA THR A 183 24.69 25.82 7.43
C THR A 183 23.93 27.12 7.64
N GLY A 184 24.11 27.74 8.81
CA GLY A 184 23.60 29.08 9.13
C GLY A 184 22.10 29.18 9.46
N LYS A 185 21.63 30.42 9.71
CA LYS A 185 20.32 30.74 10.30
C LYS A 185 19.07 30.45 9.45
N ASP A 186 19.22 29.98 8.20
CA ASP A 186 18.10 29.65 7.29
C ASP A 186 17.75 28.14 7.27
N ASP A 187 18.27 27.37 8.22
CA ASP A 187 18.22 25.90 8.27
C ASP A 187 16.82 25.31 8.54
N ASP A 188 15.94 26.06 9.21
CA ASP A 188 14.63 25.56 9.68
C ASP A 188 13.58 25.38 8.55
N LYS A 189 13.94 25.71 7.30
CA LYS A 189 13.00 25.81 6.16
C LYS A 189 13.39 25.01 4.92
N ARG A 190 14.19 23.96 5.07
CA ARG A 190 14.60 23.14 3.92
C ARG A 190 13.48 22.19 3.52
N CYS A 191 12.74 22.56 2.48
CA CYS A 191 11.69 21.73 1.91
C CYS A 191 12.28 20.38 1.48
N ALA A 192 11.80 19.33 2.11
CA ALA A 192 12.19 17.96 1.85
C ALA A 192 10.95 17.08 1.76
N SER A 193 11.10 15.92 1.14
CA SER A 193 10.01 14.96 1.05
C SER A 193 10.48 13.54 1.28
N ALA A 194 9.56 12.69 1.72
CA ALA A 194 9.79 11.29 2.01
C ALA A 194 8.61 10.43 1.54
N PHE A 195 8.93 9.24 1.03
CA PHE A 195 7.93 8.37 0.43
C PHE A 195 8.37 6.92 0.41
N ILE A 196 7.38 6.03 0.35
CA ILE A 196 7.55 4.62 0.07
C ILE A 196 7.20 4.42 -1.39
N PHE A 197 8.06 3.73 -2.14
CA PHE A 197 7.84 3.49 -3.57
C PHE A 197 8.18 2.06 -3.98
N SER A 198 7.54 1.60 -5.04
CA SER A 198 7.76 0.27 -5.61
C SER A 198 9.07 0.24 -6.36
N ARG A 199 9.99 -0.65 -5.95
CA ARG A 199 11.29 -0.82 -6.60
C ARG A 199 11.18 -1.38 -8.03
N LEU A 200 10.01 -1.87 -8.41
CA LEU A 200 9.75 -2.49 -9.70
C LEU A 200 9.23 -1.49 -10.73
N TYR A 201 8.76 -0.33 -10.26
CA TYR A 201 8.20 0.68 -11.13
C TYR A 201 9.27 1.57 -11.76
N PHE A 202 10.38 1.78 -11.06
CA PHE A 202 11.45 2.63 -11.52
C PHE A 202 12.69 1.81 -11.90
N ARG A 203 13.48 2.35 -12.83
CA ARG A 203 14.84 1.86 -13.05
C ARG A 203 15.69 2.22 -11.83
N GLU A 204 16.52 1.29 -11.38
CA GLU A 204 17.46 1.57 -10.30
C GLU A 204 18.54 2.52 -10.82
N ASP A 205 18.37 3.81 -10.51
CA ASP A 205 19.31 4.89 -10.82
C ASP A 205 19.76 5.55 -9.51
N TYR A 206 21.05 5.90 -9.41
CA TYR A 206 21.64 6.51 -8.22
C TYR A 206 21.83 8.02 -8.42
N PRO A 207 21.46 8.89 -7.47
CA PRO A 207 21.01 8.60 -6.10
C PRO A 207 19.49 8.48 -5.92
N LEU A 208 18.70 8.84 -6.93
CA LEU A 208 17.24 8.73 -6.94
C LEU A 208 16.73 8.19 -8.28
N PRO A 209 15.58 7.48 -8.30
CA PRO A 209 14.97 7.06 -9.55
C PRO A 209 14.56 8.23 -10.45
N ILE A 210 14.70 8.07 -11.78
CA ILE A 210 14.41 9.12 -12.78
C ILE A 210 12.97 9.66 -12.64
N GLY A 211 12.86 10.98 -12.70
CA GLY A 211 11.59 11.71 -12.71
C GLY A 211 11.07 12.09 -11.33
N ILE A 212 11.67 11.60 -10.25
CA ILE A 212 11.33 11.98 -8.88
C ILE A 212 12.08 13.27 -8.50
N HIS A 213 11.33 14.23 -7.97
CA HIS A 213 11.83 15.56 -7.59
C HIS A 213 10.91 16.18 -6.52
N ILE A 214 11.24 17.36 -5.99
CA ILE A 214 10.53 17.95 -4.84
C ILE A 214 9.06 18.26 -5.14
N GLU A 215 8.69 18.47 -6.41
CA GLU A 215 7.30 18.67 -6.82
C GLU A 215 6.46 17.38 -6.94
N THR A 216 7.09 16.21 -6.77
CA THR A 216 6.42 14.92 -6.85
C THR A 216 5.49 14.71 -5.65
N THR A 217 4.18 14.76 -5.89
CA THR A 217 3.17 14.61 -4.83
C THR A 217 2.78 13.17 -4.54
N HIS A 218 3.00 12.27 -5.50
CA HIS A 218 2.69 10.85 -5.38
C HIS A 218 3.71 10.01 -6.13
N VAL A 219 3.98 8.81 -5.61
CA VAL A 219 4.83 7.80 -6.24
C VAL A 219 4.13 6.45 -6.25
N PRO A 220 4.36 5.60 -7.25
CA PRO A 220 3.83 4.24 -7.23
C PRO A 220 4.42 3.44 -6.07
N ALA A 221 3.58 2.76 -5.28
CA ALA A 221 3.99 1.84 -4.22
C ALA A 221 3.20 0.54 -4.27
N THR A 222 3.80 -0.56 -3.84
CA THR A 222 3.18 -1.88 -3.87
C THR A 222 2.62 -2.21 -2.49
N LEU A 223 1.32 -2.42 -2.41
CA LEU A 223 0.68 -3.04 -1.24
C LEU A 223 0.60 -4.55 -1.45
N CYS A 224 0.95 -5.29 -0.43
CA CYS A 224 0.69 -6.72 -0.33
C CYS A 224 -0.55 -6.96 0.52
N TRP A 225 -1.21 -8.10 0.35
CA TRP A 225 -2.18 -8.61 1.32
C TRP A 225 -1.93 -10.09 1.59
N ASN A 226 -2.38 -10.55 2.75
CA ASN A 226 -2.34 -11.98 3.03
C ASN A 226 -3.62 -12.65 2.50
N SER A 227 -3.49 -13.52 1.49
CA SER A 227 -4.62 -14.29 0.93
C SER A 227 -5.30 -15.21 1.96
N THR A 228 -4.68 -15.45 3.13
CA THR A 228 -5.28 -16.26 4.21
C THR A 228 -6.20 -15.50 5.18
N TYR A 229 -6.52 -14.22 4.93
CA TYR A 229 -7.59 -13.51 5.66
C TYR A 229 -8.98 -14.07 5.31
N CYS A 230 -9.25 -15.29 5.79
CA CYS A 230 -10.56 -15.87 6.03
C CYS A 230 -10.86 -15.74 7.54
N GLY A 231 -10.99 -14.51 8.03
CA GLY A 231 -11.41 -14.20 9.41
C GLY A 231 -12.71 -13.42 9.42
N ASP A 232 -13.77 -14.13 9.80
CA ASP A 232 -15.10 -13.79 10.32
C ASP A 232 -16.00 -12.75 9.62
N ALA A 233 -17.20 -13.25 9.29
CA ALA A 233 -18.39 -12.53 8.86
C ALA A 233 -19.16 -11.95 10.05
#